data_AF-A0A7D5CBE2-F1
#
_entry.id   AF-A0A7D5CBE2-F1
#
_cell.length_a   1.000
_cell.length_b   1.000
_cell.length_c   1.000
_cell.angle_alpha   90.00
_cell.angle_beta   90.00
_cell.angle_gamma   90.00
#
_symmetry.space_group_name_H-M   'P 1'
#
loop_
_entity.id
_entity.type
_entity.pdbx_description
1 polymer ?
#
loop_
_entity_poly.entity_id
_entity_poly.type
_entity_poly.pdbx_seq_one_letter_code
_entity_poly.pdbx_strand_id
1 'polypeptide(L)'
;MVDVYLSNGDSADEVVQHTNASGIERATPILEIDPDRGTFIRLLNQVDRGTEIGIPIYMKLVDSNGDPLPTNTRMKFEIRRAGDDDTHKVSEQIEQISFWNQNDLTTQRDVDNIDNAKVVLEYPEAASNDGAAPFHDVRDIDAFYVSIESAAEVDWSQSEFYFDNAAVKEGSR
;
A
#
# COMPACT_ATOMS: atom_id res chain seq x y z
N MET A 1 8.94 9.10 -14.15
CA MET A 1 8.62 9.16 -12.71
C MET A 1 7.38 8.30 -12.61
N VAL A 2 7.50 7.16 -11.94
CA VAL A 2 6.40 6.21 -11.82
C VAL A 2 5.55 6.65 -10.63
N ASP A 3 4.24 6.61 -10.83
CA ASP A 3 3.26 6.96 -9.81
C ASP A 3 2.46 5.69 -9.51
N VAL A 4 2.22 5.39 -8.24
CA VAL A 4 1.43 4.24 -7.84
C VAL A 4 0.20 4.78 -7.11
N TYR A 5 -0.91 4.82 -7.84
CA TYR A 5 -2.17 5.34 -7.33
C TYR A 5 -3.38 4.57 -7.85
N LEU A 6 -4.46 4.69 -7.09
CA LEU A 6 -5.80 4.30 -7.49
C LEU A 6 -6.78 5.33 -6.93
N SER A 7 -7.54 5.99 -7.78
CA SER A 7 -8.40 7.11 -7.40
C SER A 7 -9.66 7.15 -8.25
N ASN A 8 -10.81 7.11 -7.58
CA ASN A 8 -12.12 7.31 -8.21
C ASN A 8 -12.38 6.40 -9.43
N GLY A 9 -11.88 5.17 -9.37
CA GLY A 9 -12.03 4.13 -10.40
C GLY A 9 -10.93 4.15 -11.47
N ASP A 10 -10.03 5.14 -11.45
CA ASP A 10 -8.86 5.20 -12.32
C ASP A 10 -7.61 4.70 -11.56
N SER A 11 -6.66 4.08 -12.26
CA SER A 11 -5.39 3.61 -11.69
C SER A 11 -4.21 4.06 -12.53
N ALA A 12 -3.01 4.01 -11.95
CA ALA A 12 -1.78 4.05 -12.74
C ALA A 12 -1.65 2.80 -13.63
N ASP A 13 -0.83 2.89 -14.68
CA ASP A 13 -0.68 1.81 -15.67
C ASP A 13 -0.17 0.51 -15.02
N GLU A 14 0.72 0.63 -14.03
CA GLU A 14 1.32 -0.49 -13.29
C GLU A 14 0.51 -0.90 -12.04
N VAL A 15 -0.74 -0.47 -11.93
CA VAL A 15 -1.61 -0.75 -10.79
C VAL A 15 -2.87 -1.47 -11.22
N VAL A 16 -3.11 -2.63 -10.61
CA VAL A 16 -4.31 -3.43 -10.78
C VAL A 16 -5.23 -3.24 -9.58
N GLN A 17 -6.48 -2.89 -9.86
CA GLN A 17 -7.53 -2.73 -8.87
C GLN A 17 -8.06 -4.08 -8.38
N HIS A 18 -8.18 -4.24 -7.06
CA HIS A 18 -8.88 -5.36 -6.43
C HIS A 18 -9.93 -4.86 -5.43
N THR A 19 -10.92 -5.67 -5.09
CA THR A 19 -11.88 -5.35 -4.02
C THR A 19 -11.71 -6.37 -2.91
N ASN A 20 -11.56 -5.89 -1.68
CA ASN A 20 -11.44 -6.78 -0.52
C ASN A 20 -12.73 -7.56 -0.30
N ALA A 21 -12.61 -8.79 0.20
CA ALA A 21 -13.75 -9.49 0.77
C ALA A 21 -14.11 -8.85 2.11
N SER A 22 -15.40 -8.57 2.30
CA SER A 22 -15.92 -8.01 3.56
C SER A 22 -16.23 -9.09 4.60
N GLY A 23 -16.04 -8.76 5.88
CA GLY A 23 -16.55 -9.56 7.01
C GLY A 23 -15.83 -10.88 7.25
N ILE A 24 -14.63 -11.06 6.69
CA ILE A 24 -13.76 -12.21 6.97
C ILE A 24 -12.57 -11.78 7.83
N GLU A 25 -12.16 -12.65 8.77
CA GLU A 25 -11.00 -12.42 9.65
C GLU A 25 -9.67 -12.68 8.92
N ARG A 26 -9.52 -12.11 7.73
CA ARG A 26 -8.32 -12.21 6.89
C ARG A 26 -8.25 -11.01 5.95
N ALA A 27 -7.07 -10.39 5.87
CA ALA A 27 -6.84 -9.33 4.90
C ALA A 27 -6.83 -9.88 3.46
N THR A 28 -7.48 -9.16 2.55
CA THR A 28 -7.53 -9.47 1.12
C THR A 28 -7.10 -8.28 0.28
N PRO A 29 -6.53 -8.51 -0.92
CA PRO A 29 -5.99 -7.44 -1.75
C PRO A 29 -7.03 -6.39 -2.12
N ILE A 30 -6.62 -5.12 -2.10
CA ILE A 30 -7.34 -3.98 -2.66
C ILE A 30 -6.57 -3.33 -3.82
N LEU A 31 -5.26 -3.53 -3.87
CA LEU A 31 -4.38 -3.00 -4.89
C LEU A 31 -3.26 -4.01 -5.14
N GLU A 32 -2.89 -4.19 -6.41
CA GLU A 32 -1.73 -4.93 -6.85
C GLU A 32 -0.83 -4.03 -7.71
N ILE A 33 0.49 -4.11 -7.51
CA ILE A 33 1.48 -3.48 -8.38
C ILE A 33 1.94 -4.54 -9.38
N ASP A 34 1.76 -4.27 -10.67
CA ASP A 34 2.09 -5.12 -11.81
C ASP A 34 2.99 -4.32 -12.78
N PRO A 35 4.32 -4.30 -12.54
CA PRO A 35 5.25 -3.53 -13.37
C PRO A 35 5.31 -4.03 -14.81
N ASP A 36 5.54 -3.10 -15.74
CA ASP A 36 5.76 -3.42 -17.15
C ASP A 36 6.88 -4.44 -17.38
N ARG A 37 6.74 -5.23 -18.45
CA ARG A 37 7.71 -6.27 -18.78
C ARG A 37 9.13 -5.72 -18.94
N GLY A 38 10.07 -6.28 -18.19
CA GLY A 38 11.47 -5.85 -18.17
C GLY A 38 11.78 -4.65 -17.27
N THR A 39 10.79 -4.14 -16.53
CA THR A 39 10.96 -3.10 -15.52
C THR A 39 10.82 -3.66 -14.10
N PHE A 40 11.11 -2.82 -13.11
CA PHE A 40 10.78 -3.05 -11.72
C PHE A 40 10.40 -1.74 -11.04
N ILE A 41 9.52 -1.84 -10.06
CA ILE A 41 9.14 -0.75 -9.16
C ILE A 41 9.82 -0.99 -7.81
N ARG A 42 10.64 -0.03 -7.38
CA ARG A 42 11.26 0.00 -6.05
C ARG A 42 10.45 0.86 -5.11
N LEU A 43 10.00 0.26 -4.02
CA LEU A 43 9.36 0.94 -2.89
C LEU A 43 10.41 1.21 -1.82
N LEU A 44 10.71 2.48 -1.58
CA LEU A 44 11.69 2.93 -0.58
C LEU A 44 11.02 3.06 0.79
N ASN A 45 11.67 2.53 1.83
CA ASN A 45 11.21 2.65 3.21
C ASN A 45 11.55 4.01 3.85
N GLN A 46 11.70 5.05 3.04
CA GLN A 46 12.05 6.39 3.48
C GLN A 46 11.76 7.42 2.39
N VAL A 47 11.50 8.66 2.82
CA VAL A 47 11.44 9.86 1.99
C VAL A 47 12.16 11.00 2.70
N ASP A 48 12.62 12.00 1.95
CA ASP A 48 13.24 13.21 2.51
C ASP A 48 12.18 14.20 3.05
N ARG A 49 11.22 13.67 3.82
CA ARG A 49 10.07 14.38 4.40
C ARG A 49 9.65 13.70 5.70
N GLY A 50 9.48 14.48 6.76
CA GLY A 50 9.31 13.93 8.12
C GLY A 50 10.61 13.31 8.65
N THR A 51 10.52 12.61 9.77
CA THR A 51 11.69 12.08 10.50
C THR A 51 11.66 10.56 10.69
N GLU A 52 10.47 9.95 10.65
CA GLU A 52 10.31 8.52 10.87
C GLU A 52 10.63 7.71 9.60
N ILE A 53 11.02 6.45 9.79
CA ILE A 53 11.15 5.49 8.69
C ILE A 53 9.77 5.04 8.20
N GLY A 54 9.67 4.61 6.95
CA GLY A 54 8.41 4.18 6.37
C GLY A 54 8.15 4.78 4.99
N ILE A 55 7.35 4.07 4.22
CA ILE A 55 6.78 4.59 2.98
C ILE A 55 5.50 5.37 3.32
N PRO A 56 5.39 6.67 2.97
CA PRO A 56 4.16 7.42 3.19
C PRO A 56 3.06 6.95 2.24
N ILE A 57 1.89 6.71 2.81
CA ILE A 57 0.68 6.27 2.13
C ILE A 57 -0.42 7.27 2.40
N TYR A 58 -1.06 7.73 1.33
CA TYR A 58 -2.20 8.64 1.43
C TYR A 58 -3.43 7.89 0.94
N MET A 59 -4.47 7.83 1.76
CA MET A 59 -5.67 7.10 1.39
C MET A 59 -6.93 7.70 1.98
N LYS A 60 -8.02 7.47 1.25
CA LYS A 60 -9.39 7.71 1.65
C LYS A 60 -10.22 6.55 1.11
N LEU A 61 -10.46 5.55 1.95
CA LEU A 61 -11.20 4.36 1.58
C LEU A 61 -12.65 4.51 2.02
N VAL A 62 -13.57 4.37 1.09
CA VAL A 62 -15.01 4.46 1.31
C VAL A 62 -15.71 3.21 0.78
N ASP A 63 -16.88 2.93 1.33
CA ASP A 63 -17.76 1.87 0.86
C ASP A 63 -18.74 2.37 -0.23
N SER A 64 -19.59 1.47 -0.72
CA SER A 64 -20.59 1.79 -1.75
C SER A 64 -21.72 2.73 -1.28
N ASN A 65 -21.83 3.00 0.02
CA ASN A 65 -22.75 4.01 0.57
C ASN A 65 -22.10 5.40 0.61
N GLY A 66 -20.82 5.51 0.27
CA GLY A 66 -20.02 6.72 0.40
C GLY A 66 -19.54 6.97 1.84
N ASP A 67 -19.66 5.99 2.72
CA ASP A 67 -19.18 6.07 4.10
C ASP A 67 -17.72 5.61 4.17
N PRO A 68 -16.87 6.22 5.02
CA PRO A 68 -15.51 5.74 5.23
C PRO A 68 -15.51 4.29 5.73
N LEU A 69 -14.53 3.49 5.27
CA LEU A 69 -14.34 2.15 5.81
C LEU A 69 -14.16 2.19 7.34
N PRO A 70 -14.57 1.15 8.08
CA PRO A 70 -14.47 1.10 9.53
C PRO A 70 -13.06 1.45 10.03
N THR A 71 -12.96 2.24 11.10
CA THR A 71 -11.65 2.69 11.61
C THR A 71 -10.77 1.54 12.09
N ASN A 72 -11.37 0.42 12.51
CA ASN A 72 -10.68 -0.82 12.90
C ASN A 72 -10.30 -1.70 11.68
N THR A 73 -10.41 -1.18 10.45
CA THR A 73 -9.84 -1.84 9.28
C THR A 73 -8.35 -2.00 9.47
N ARG A 74 -7.84 -3.22 9.26
CA ARG A 74 -6.41 -3.51 9.30
C ARG A 74 -5.83 -3.50 7.90
N MET A 75 -4.57 -3.12 7.78
CA MET A 75 -3.85 -3.10 6.50
C MET A 75 -2.48 -3.73 6.64
N LYS A 76 -2.05 -4.43 5.60
CA LYS A 76 -0.68 -4.94 5.46
C LYS A 76 -0.26 -4.96 4.00
N PHE A 77 1.04 -4.96 3.77
CA PHE A 77 1.62 -5.17 2.45
C PHE A 77 2.18 -6.58 2.33
N GLU A 78 1.99 -7.17 1.16
CA GLU A 78 2.39 -8.53 0.88
C GLU A 78 3.11 -8.60 -0.47
N ILE A 79 4.09 -9.50 -0.59
CA ILE A 79 4.75 -9.77 -1.86
C ILE A 79 4.66 -11.26 -2.17
N ARG A 80 4.39 -11.58 -3.43
CA ARG A 80 4.56 -12.92 -4.00
C ARG A 80 5.70 -12.85 -5.00
N ARG A 81 6.75 -13.64 -4.77
CA ARG A 81 7.87 -13.72 -5.71
C ARG A 81 7.55 -14.72 -6.83
N ALA A 82 8.17 -14.50 -7.97
CA ALA A 82 8.07 -15.44 -9.08
C ALA A 82 8.45 -16.88 -8.65
N GLY A 83 7.49 -17.80 -8.81
CA GLY A 83 7.67 -19.22 -8.47
C GLY A 83 7.24 -19.61 -7.06
N ASP A 84 6.83 -18.65 -6.22
CA ASP A 84 6.23 -18.91 -4.91
C ASP A 84 4.70 -19.00 -5.05
N ASP A 85 4.11 -19.99 -4.38
CA ASP A 85 2.65 -20.15 -4.33
C ASP A 85 2.00 -19.22 -3.29
N ASP A 86 2.76 -18.84 -2.26
CA ASP A 86 2.29 -18.06 -1.12
C ASP A 86 2.72 -16.58 -1.19
N THR A 87 1.95 -15.72 -0.53
CA THR A 87 2.28 -14.32 -0.30
C THR A 87 2.99 -14.17 1.06
N HIS A 88 3.99 -13.29 1.13
CA HIS A 88 4.71 -12.98 2.36
C HIS A 88 4.47 -11.54 2.78
N LYS A 89 4.18 -11.32 4.08
CA LYS A 89 4.05 -9.97 4.65
C LYS A 89 5.39 -9.24 4.55
N VAL A 90 5.38 -7.99 4.08
CA VAL A 90 6.55 -7.13 3.86
C VAL A 90 6.41 -5.73 4.47
N SER A 91 5.48 -5.57 5.40
CA SER A 91 5.30 -4.37 6.19
C SER A 91 4.96 -4.70 7.64
N GLU A 92 5.06 -3.70 8.50
CA GLU A 92 4.33 -3.72 9.76
C GLU A 92 2.82 -3.90 9.51
N GLN A 93 2.12 -4.43 10.50
CA GLN A 93 0.67 -4.55 10.44
C GLN A 93 0.03 -3.27 10.99
N ILE A 94 -0.76 -2.61 10.15
CA ILE A 94 -1.56 -1.47 10.58
C ILE A 94 -2.83 -2.01 11.22
N GLU A 95 -3.00 -1.79 12.52
CA GLU A 95 -4.13 -2.31 13.30
C GLU A 95 -5.43 -1.48 13.13
N GLN A 96 -5.31 -0.25 12.63
CA GLN A 96 -6.44 0.64 12.43
C GLN A 96 -6.11 1.75 11.42
N ILE A 97 -7.10 2.19 10.65
CA ILE A 97 -6.97 3.30 9.68
C ILE A 97 -7.51 4.64 10.21
N SER A 98 -7.62 4.79 11.53
CA SER A 98 -8.25 5.97 12.17
C SER A 98 -7.59 7.30 11.79
N PHE A 99 -6.26 7.33 11.61
CA PHE A 99 -5.54 8.51 11.15
C PHE A 99 -6.00 8.96 9.75
N TRP A 100 -6.06 8.02 8.79
CA TRP A 100 -6.49 8.31 7.42
C TRP A 100 -7.96 8.73 7.35
N ASN A 101 -8.84 8.13 8.17
CA ASN A 101 -10.25 8.52 8.21
C ASN A 101 -10.50 9.91 8.80
N GLN A 102 -9.64 10.37 9.73
CA GLN A 102 -9.81 11.67 10.40
C GLN A 102 -9.22 12.84 9.62
N ASN A 103 -8.30 12.58 8.69
CA ASN A 103 -7.54 13.60 7.98
C ASN A 103 -7.79 13.51 6.48
N ASP A 104 -8.04 14.65 5.83
CA ASP A 104 -8.10 14.69 4.37
C ASP A 104 -6.71 14.44 3.73
N LEU A 105 -6.68 14.14 2.44
CA LEU A 105 -5.44 13.82 1.72
C LEU A 105 -4.40 14.95 1.80
N THR A 106 -4.83 16.21 1.87
CA THR A 106 -3.92 17.36 2.01
C THR A 106 -3.23 17.34 3.36
N THR A 107 -4.01 17.09 4.42
CA THR A 107 -3.54 17.01 5.80
C THR A 107 -2.61 15.81 5.99
N GLN A 108 -2.94 14.66 5.39
CA GLN A 108 -2.08 13.48 5.41
C GLN A 108 -0.71 13.73 4.75
N ARG A 109 -0.69 14.57 3.70
CA ARG A 109 0.54 14.94 2.95
C ARG A 109 1.35 16.04 3.61
N ASP A 110 0.85 16.68 4.66
CA ASP A 110 1.55 17.77 5.33
C ASP A 110 2.81 17.27 6.04
N VAL A 111 3.86 18.07 6.07
CA VAL A 111 5.15 17.71 6.69
C VAL A 111 5.01 17.38 8.17
N ASP A 112 4.05 18.01 8.85
CA ASP A 112 3.78 17.80 10.27
C ASP A 112 3.03 16.47 10.54
N ASN A 113 2.37 15.90 9.52
CA ASN A 113 1.55 14.70 9.65
C ASN A 113 2.06 13.49 8.85
N ILE A 114 3.00 13.69 7.93
CA ILE A 114 3.50 12.65 7.03
C ILE A 114 4.08 11.45 7.78
N ASP A 115 4.66 11.66 8.96
CA ASP A 115 5.20 10.58 9.79
C ASP A 115 4.08 9.64 10.28
N ASN A 116 2.86 10.13 10.49
CA ASN A 116 1.70 9.28 10.84
C ASN A 116 1.09 8.56 9.62
N ALA A 117 1.43 9.02 8.41
CA ALA A 117 1.00 8.40 7.15
C ALA A 117 1.98 7.30 6.68
N LYS A 118 3.11 7.11 7.38
CA LYS A 118 4.14 6.16 7.01
C LYS A 118 3.79 4.75 7.47
N VAL A 119 4.12 3.79 6.60
CA VAL A 119 4.06 2.36 6.88
C VAL A 119 5.47 1.79 6.76
N VAL A 120 5.99 1.18 7.81
CA VAL A 120 7.33 0.60 7.80
C VAL A 120 7.33 -0.66 6.93
N LEU A 121 8.20 -0.67 5.91
CA LEU A 121 8.52 -1.87 5.15
C LEU A 121 9.46 -2.76 5.96
N GLU A 122 9.11 -4.03 6.10
CA GLU A 122 9.86 -5.04 6.84
C GLU A 122 10.49 -6.03 5.87
N TYR A 123 11.55 -6.72 6.29
CA TYR A 123 12.01 -7.89 5.55
C TYR A 123 10.86 -8.91 5.45
N PRO A 124 10.74 -9.64 4.32
CA PRO A 124 9.71 -10.65 4.19
C PRO A 124 9.84 -11.68 5.32
N GLU A 125 8.72 -12.20 5.84
CA GLU A 125 8.72 -13.19 6.93
C GLU A 125 9.60 -14.43 6.63
N ALA A 126 9.78 -14.78 5.35
CA ALA A 126 10.63 -15.88 4.91
C ALA A 126 12.13 -15.55 4.82
N ALA A 127 12.54 -14.30 5.05
CA ALA A 127 13.94 -13.87 4.94
C ALA A 127 14.77 -14.23 6.18
N SER A 128 16.09 -14.30 6.00
CA SER A 128 17.03 -14.50 7.13
C SER A 128 17.30 -13.24 7.95
N ASN A 129 16.78 -12.09 7.51
CA ASN A 129 16.89 -10.80 8.18
C ASN A 129 15.54 -10.44 8.82
N ASP A 130 15.58 -9.74 9.94
CA ASP A 130 14.40 -9.22 10.64
C ASP A 130 14.40 -7.69 10.69
N GLY A 131 13.22 -7.11 10.89
CA GLY A 131 13.01 -5.69 11.07
C GLY A 131 12.85 -4.92 9.76
N ALA A 132 13.16 -3.62 9.80
CA ALA A 132 12.92 -2.71 8.69
C ALA A 132 13.82 -3.02 7.47
N ALA A 133 13.20 -3.31 6.32
CA ALA A 133 13.88 -3.39 5.05
C ALA A 133 14.11 -1.98 4.49
N PRO A 134 15.26 -1.68 3.86
CA PRO A 134 15.49 -0.36 3.28
C PRO A 134 14.61 -0.08 2.06
N PHE A 135 14.24 -1.13 1.32
CA PHE A 135 13.37 -1.07 0.15
C PHE A 135 12.87 -2.47 -0.24
N HIS A 136 11.83 -2.52 -1.07
CA HIS A 136 11.41 -3.72 -1.81
C HIS A 136 11.42 -3.44 -3.31
N ASP A 137 12.07 -4.32 -4.07
CA ASP A 137 11.96 -4.34 -5.53
C ASP A 137 10.83 -5.28 -5.94
N VAL A 138 9.84 -4.75 -6.64
CA VAL A 138 8.74 -5.49 -7.29
C VAL A 138 9.09 -5.58 -8.77
N ARG A 139 9.41 -6.78 -9.24
CA ARG A 139 9.74 -7.02 -10.66
C ARG A 139 8.47 -7.34 -11.44
N ASP A 140 8.55 -7.26 -12.77
CA ASP A 140 7.51 -7.70 -13.73
C ASP A 140 7.02 -9.16 -13.61
N ILE A 141 7.70 -9.96 -12.79
CA ILE A 141 7.37 -11.37 -12.50
C ILE A 141 6.93 -11.59 -11.04
N ASP A 142 7.02 -10.55 -10.22
CA ASP A 142 6.56 -10.55 -8.83
C ASP A 142 5.21 -9.84 -8.75
N ALA A 143 4.47 -10.05 -7.66
CA ALA A 143 3.27 -9.27 -7.37
C ALA A 143 3.37 -8.67 -5.97
N PHE A 144 3.07 -7.38 -5.85
CA PHE A 144 2.99 -6.70 -4.56
C PHE A 144 1.55 -6.27 -4.29
N TYR A 145 1.03 -6.62 -3.13
CA TYR A 145 -0.34 -6.37 -2.74
C TYR A 145 -0.42 -5.41 -1.56
N VAL A 146 -1.36 -4.48 -1.63
CA VAL A 146 -1.93 -3.84 -0.44
C VAL A 146 -3.20 -4.60 -0.09
N SER A 147 -3.23 -5.17 1.11
CA SER A 147 -4.34 -6.00 1.58
C SER A 147 -4.99 -5.39 2.82
N ILE A 148 -6.32 -5.43 2.90
CA ILE A 148 -7.07 -4.97 4.07
C ILE A 148 -8.02 -6.03 4.64
N GLU A 149 -8.18 -6.01 5.95
CA GLU A 149 -9.22 -6.74 6.69
C GLU A 149 -10.26 -5.72 7.16
N SER A 150 -11.48 -5.79 6.62
CA SER A 150 -12.54 -4.81 6.89
C SER A 150 -13.91 -5.48 6.95
N ALA A 151 -14.81 -4.90 7.73
CA ALA A 151 -16.22 -5.30 7.75
C ALA A 151 -17.01 -4.78 6.53
N ALA A 152 -16.43 -3.89 5.72
CA ALA A 152 -17.03 -3.35 4.50
C ALA A 152 -16.07 -3.47 3.31
N GLU A 153 -16.63 -3.50 2.10
CA GLU A 153 -15.87 -3.56 0.84
C GLU A 153 -15.51 -2.14 0.39
N VAL A 154 -14.30 -1.98 -0.14
CA VAL A 154 -13.88 -0.73 -0.77
C VAL A 154 -14.65 -0.49 -2.07
N ASP A 155 -15.21 0.70 -2.23
CA ASP A 155 -15.73 1.21 -3.49
C ASP A 155 -14.69 2.16 -4.11
N TRP A 156 -13.98 1.65 -5.10
CA TRP A 156 -12.95 2.41 -5.79
C TRP A 156 -13.47 3.56 -6.63
N SER A 157 -14.75 3.57 -7.02
CA SER A 157 -15.33 4.70 -7.75
C SER A 157 -15.39 5.99 -6.91
N GLN A 158 -15.22 5.86 -5.59
CA GLN A 158 -15.24 6.96 -4.63
C GLN A 158 -14.01 6.98 -3.69
N SER A 159 -13.15 5.96 -3.78
CA SER A 159 -11.97 5.80 -2.93
C SER A 159 -10.70 6.27 -3.61
N GLU A 160 -9.71 6.61 -2.80
CA GLU A 160 -8.41 7.05 -3.26
C GLU A 160 -7.29 6.41 -2.43
N PHE A 161 -6.21 6.05 -3.10
CA PHE A 161 -5.00 5.48 -2.51
C PHE A 161 -3.78 5.92 -3.33
N TYR A 162 -2.73 6.34 -2.63
CA TYR A 162 -1.49 6.82 -3.23
C TYR A 162 -0.29 6.37 -2.40
N PHE A 163 0.74 5.88 -3.08
CA PHE A 163 2.09 5.91 -2.52
C PHE A 163 2.71 7.29 -2.78
N ASP A 164 3.52 7.81 -1.85
CA ASP A 164 4.27 9.04 -2.12
C ASP A 164 5.30 8.81 -3.25
N ASN A 165 5.20 9.60 -4.32
CA ASN A 165 6.07 9.46 -5.51
C ASN A 165 7.57 9.62 -5.18
N ALA A 166 7.92 10.28 -4.07
CA ALA A 166 9.31 10.34 -3.62
C ALA A 166 9.82 8.97 -3.14
N ALA A 167 8.94 8.13 -2.59
CA ALA A 167 9.22 6.78 -2.12
C ALA A 167 9.20 5.74 -3.24
N VAL A 168 8.65 6.05 -4.40
CA VAL A 168 8.59 5.13 -5.54
C VAL A 168 9.71 5.45 -6.55
N LYS A 169 10.38 4.41 -7.05
CA LYS A 169 11.34 4.51 -8.16
C LYS A 169 11.06 3.43 -9.18
N GLU A 170 11.26 3.77 -10.44
CA GLU A 170 11.25 2.81 -11.53
C GLU A 170 12.68 2.51 -11.95
N GLY A 171 12.95 1.27 -12.32
CA GLY A 171 14.17 0.92 -13.04
C GLY A 171 13.89 -0.07 -14.15
N SER A 172 14.74 -0.05 -15.17
CA SER A 172 14.78 -1.07 -16.23
C SER A 172 15.93 -2.03 -15.99
N ARG A 173 15.73 -3.31 -16.32
CA ARG A 173 16.80 -4.32 -16.26
C ARG A 173 17.54 -4.49 -17.59
#